data_AF-A0A1Q3WYX4-F1
#
_entry.id   AF-A0A1Q3WYX4-F1
#
_cell.length_a   1.000
_cell.length_b   1.000
_cell.length_c   1.000
_cell.angle_alpha   90.00
_cell.angle_beta   90.00
_cell.angle_gamma   90.00
#
_symmetry.space_group_name_H-M   'P 1'
#
loop_
_entity.id
_entity.type
_entity.pdbx_description
1 polymer ?
#
loop_
_entity_poly.entity_id
_entity_poly.type
_entity_poly.pdbx_seq_one_letter_code
_entity_poly.pdbx_strand_id
1 'polypeptide(L)'
;MNPIFAKLNYKAQSEIAVINAPDEFQPIVDDMRELATIVTEPNQIQTGTFAIAFVKTQQEVDFVSQQLADKVMGDGLLWLAYPKGSSKKYTCDFNRDTGWATLGQLGFEPVRMVAIDNDWSALRFRRVEYIKKMTRDEKGALSEQGKAKVRGEV
;
A
#
# COMPACT_ATOMS: atom_id res chain seq x y z
N MET A 1 8.38 12.31 14.95
CA MET A 1 7.85 11.57 13.79
C MET A 1 8.62 10.27 13.64
N ASN A 2 7.93 9.12 13.67
CA ASN A 2 8.56 7.81 13.58
C ASN A 2 9.31 7.63 12.23
N PRO A 3 10.56 7.12 12.21
CA PRO A 3 11.34 6.95 10.98
C PRO A 3 10.69 6.06 9.92
N ILE A 4 9.89 5.06 10.32
CA ILE A 4 9.18 4.18 9.39
C ILE A 4 8.07 4.94 8.68
N PHE A 5 7.28 5.74 9.39
CA PHE A 5 6.25 6.58 8.76
C PHE A 5 6.84 7.64 7.82
N ALA A 6 8.03 8.16 8.12
CA ALA A 6 8.78 9.01 7.18
C ALA A 6 9.11 8.25 5.87
N LYS A 7 9.58 7.00 5.96
CA LYS A 7 9.84 6.12 4.80
C LYS A 7 8.56 5.83 4.01
N LEU A 8 7.45 5.62 4.70
CA LEU A 8 6.10 5.42 4.13
C LEU A 8 5.47 6.72 3.60
N ASN A 9 6.25 7.80 3.50
CA ASN A 9 5.82 9.08 2.95
C ASN A 9 4.64 9.71 3.69
N TYR A 10 4.51 9.48 5.01
CA TYR A 10 3.61 10.28 5.83
C TYR A 10 3.95 11.77 5.71
N LYS A 11 2.92 12.60 5.52
CA LYS A 11 3.00 14.04 5.29
C LYS A 11 1.99 14.80 6.15
N ALA A 12 1.84 14.39 7.41
CA ALA A 12 0.88 14.99 8.34
C ALA A 12 -0.60 14.82 7.94
N GLN A 13 -0.95 13.69 7.32
CA GLN A 13 -2.34 13.30 7.18
C GLN A 13 -2.98 13.17 8.57
N SER A 14 -4.16 13.74 8.76
CA SER A 14 -4.85 13.76 10.07
C SER A 14 -5.36 12.40 10.52
N GLU A 15 -5.39 11.42 9.62
CA GLU A 15 -5.85 10.05 9.85
C GLU A 15 -4.88 9.08 9.17
N ILE A 16 -4.60 7.96 9.85
CA ILE A 16 -3.77 6.86 9.36
C ILE A 16 -4.58 5.58 9.54
N ALA A 17 -4.97 4.96 8.42
CA ALA A 17 -5.55 3.63 8.45
C ALA A 17 -4.43 2.57 8.52
N VAL A 18 -4.49 1.69 9.52
CA VAL A 18 -3.53 0.60 9.75
C VAL A 18 -4.30 -0.70 9.88
N ILE A 19 -4.35 -1.49 8.81
CA ILE A 19 -5.19 -2.69 8.72
C ILE A 19 -4.33 -3.95 8.89
N ASN A 20 -4.79 -4.88 9.72
CA ASN A 20 -4.16 -6.20 9.96
C ASN A 20 -2.68 -6.15 10.43
N ALA A 21 -2.24 -5.05 11.03
CA ALA A 21 -0.85 -4.93 11.47
C ALA A 21 -0.48 -6.02 12.49
N PRO A 22 0.74 -6.60 12.38
CA PRO A 22 1.21 -7.57 13.36
C PRO A 22 1.54 -6.87 14.69
N ASP A 23 1.48 -7.60 15.81
CA ASP A 23 1.66 -7.04 17.16
C ASP A 23 2.98 -6.27 17.32
N GLU A 24 4.06 -6.71 16.67
CA GLU A 24 5.35 -6.00 16.70
C GLU A 24 5.33 -4.62 16.05
N PHE A 25 4.32 -4.32 15.23
CA PHE A 25 4.15 -3.02 14.60
C PHE A 25 3.41 -2.04 15.52
N GLN A 26 2.77 -2.51 16.59
CA GLN A 26 1.98 -1.68 17.50
C GLN A 26 2.78 -0.52 18.12
N PRO A 27 4.04 -0.70 18.59
CA PRO A 27 4.83 0.42 19.10
C PRO A 27 5.06 1.53 18.05
N ILE A 28 5.22 1.16 16.78
CA ILE A 28 5.41 2.10 15.67
C ILE A 28 4.11 2.89 15.40
N VAL A 29 2.95 2.24 15.57
CA VAL A 29 1.63 2.87 15.47
C VAL A 29 1.38 3.81 16.64
N ASP A 30 1.77 3.41 17.86
CA ASP A 30 1.56 4.20 19.08
C ASP A 30 2.32 5.53 19.03
N ASP A 31 3.54 5.54 18.48
CA ASP A 31 4.33 6.76 18.21
C ASP A 31 3.60 7.80 17.32
N MET A 32 2.59 7.36 16.56
CA MET A 32 1.84 8.22 15.64
C MET A 32 0.53 8.76 16.22
N ARG A 33 0.07 8.25 17.37
CA ARG A 33 -1.23 8.62 17.96
C ARG A 33 -1.32 10.08 18.39
N GLU A 34 -0.19 10.71 18.71
CA GLU A 34 -0.14 12.16 19.00
C GLU A 34 -0.24 13.04 17.74
N LEU A 35 -0.01 12.46 16.55
CA LEU A 35 0.09 13.18 15.28
C LEU A 35 -1.14 13.00 14.38
N ALA A 36 -1.83 11.87 14.51
CA ALA A 36 -2.97 11.51 13.66
C ALA A 36 -3.92 10.57 14.39
N THR A 37 -5.18 10.56 13.95
CA THR A 37 -6.16 9.56 14.36
C THR A 37 -5.80 8.21 13.73
N ILE A 38 -5.67 7.17 14.54
CA ILE A 38 -5.40 5.81 14.06
C ILE A 38 -6.73 5.08 13.87
N VAL A 39 -6.93 4.52 12.68
CA VAL A 39 -8.08 3.70 12.33
C VAL A 39 -7.60 2.29 11.97
N THR A 40 -8.23 1.26 12.52
CA THR A 40 -7.81 -0.14 12.27
C THR A 40 -8.80 -0.93 11.42
N GLU A 41 -10.00 -0.39 11.20
CA GLU A 41 -11.05 -1.03 10.42
C GLU A 41 -11.35 -0.25 9.13
N PRO A 42 -11.45 -0.90 7.95
CA PRO A 42 -11.68 -0.18 6.69
C PRO A 42 -12.97 0.65 6.65
N ASN A 43 -14.01 0.24 7.38
CA ASN A 43 -15.30 0.94 7.44
C ASN A 43 -15.26 2.22 8.28
N GLN A 44 -14.24 2.40 9.11
CA GLN A 44 -14.05 3.58 9.97
C GLN A 44 -13.26 4.69 9.29
N ILE A 45 -12.63 4.42 8.13
CA ILE A 45 -11.83 5.40 7.39
C ILE A 45 -12.71 6.58 6.95
N GLN A 46 -12.35 7.79 7.39
CA GLN A 46 -13.09 9.03 7.08
C GLN A 46 -12.42 9.85 5.98
N THR A 47 -11.10 9.99 6.02
CA THR A 47 -10.36 10.88 5.10
C THR A 47 -9.81 10.12 3.90
N GLY A 48 -9.34 8.89 4.11
CA GLY A 48 -8.81 8.06 3.04
C GLY A 48 -7.47 8.52 2.47
N THR A 49 -6.70 9.34 3.18
CA THR A 49 -5.48 9.95 2.61
C THR A 49 -4.19 9.19 2.91
N PHE A 50 -4.17 8.34 3.94
CA PHE A 50 -3.08 7.42 4.25
C PHE A 50 -3.66 6.08 4.72
N ALA A 51 -3.30 4.99 4.06
CA ALA A 51 -3.64 3.64 4.46
C ALA A 51 -2.45 2.68 4.28
N ILE A 52 -2.23 1.84 5.26
CA ILE A 52 -1.33 0.69 5.18
C ILE A 52 -2.08 -0.57 5.62
N ALA A 53 -1.99 -1.64 4.84
CA ALA A 53 -2.52 -2.95 5.23
C ALA A 53 -1.44 -4.02 5.15
N PHE A 54 -1.43 -4.92 6.14
CA PHE A 54 -0.51 -6.04 6.19
C PHE A 54 -1.19 -7.30 5.68
N VAL A 55 -0.58 -7.94 4.69
CA VAL A 55 -1.15 -9.04 3.92
C VAL A 55 -0.10 -10.13 3.70
N LYS A 56 -0.52 -11.38 3.80
CA LYS A 56 0.30 -12.59 3.69
C LYS A 56 -0.26 -13.55 2.64
N THR A 57 -1.58 -13.58 2.47
CA THR A 57 -2.25 -14.48 1.50
C THR A 57 -2.85 -13.73 0.32
N GLN A 58 -3.06 -14.43 -0.79
CA GLN A 58 -3.72 -13.82 -1.95
C GLN A 58 -5.16 -13.37 -1.61
N GLN A 59 -5.87 -14.14 -0.79
CA GLN A 59 -7.22 -13.79 -0.35
C GLN A 59 -7.24 -12.48 0.45
N GLU A 60 -6.24 -12.27 1.32
CA GLU A 60 -6.09 -11.02 2.06
C GLU A 60 -5.82 -9.85 1.10
N VAL A 61 -4.94 -10.00 0.11
CA VAL A 61 -4.69 -8.98 -0.92
C VAL A 61 -5.99 -8.61 -1.64
N ASP A 62 -6.72 -9.60 -2.12
CA ASP A 62 -7.95 -9.37 -2.89
C ASP A 62 -9.00 -8.64 -2.04
N PHE A 63 -9.19 -9.09 -0.80
CA PHE A 63 -10.14 -8.49 0.13
C PHE A 63 -9.78 -7.05 0.49
N VAL A 64 -8.54 -6.79 0.94
CA VAL A 64 -8.16 -5.43 1.37
C VAL A 64 -8.08 -4.47 0.21
N SER A 65 -7.71 -4.93 -1.00
CA SER A 65 -7.64 -4.08 -2.18
C SER A 65 -9.02 -3.54 -2.53
N GLN A 66 -10.05 -4.39 -2.52
CA GLN A 66 -11.44 -3.98 -2.75
C GLN A 66 -11.91 -3.00 -1.66
N GLN A 67 -11.64 -3.32 -0.41
CA GLN A 67 -12.07 -2.48 0.73
C GLN A 67 -11.39 -1.10 0.74
N LEU A 68 -10.12 -1.01 0.34
CA LEU A 68 -9.34 0.22 0.41
C LEU A 68 -9.37 1.04 -0.86
N ALA A 69 -9.64 0.45 -2.04
CA ALA A 69 -9.68 1.18 -3.30
C ALA A 69 -10.65 2.37 -3.23
N ASP A 70 -11.87 2.16 -2.75
CA ASP A 70 -12.88 3.21 -2.65
C ASP A 70 -12.66 4.17 -1.47
N LYS A 71 -11.86 3.74 -0.48
CA LYS A 71 -11.53 4.57 0.68
C LYS A 71 -10.38 5.50 0.39
N VAL A 72 -9.38 5.06 -0.37
CA VAL A 72 -8.23 5.90 -0.71
C VAL A 72 -8.55 6.80 -1.90
N MET A 73 -9.01 8.00 -1.58
CA MET A 73 -9.41 9.03 -2.55
C MET A 73 -8.22 9.88 -3.00
N GLY A 74 -8.34 10.43 -4.22
CA GLY A 74 -7.35 11.36 -4.76
C GLY A 74 -5.95 10.75 -4.91
N ASP A 75 -4.91 11.56 -4.70
CA ASP A 75 -3.50 11.13 -4.68
C ASP A 75 -3.08 10.58 -3.29
N GLY A 76 -3.95 9.78 -2.69
CA GLY A 76 -3.74 9.18 -1.37
C GLY A 76 -2.55 8.21 -1.33
N LEU A 77 -2.10 7.91 -0.11
CA LEU A 77 -1.00 6.99 0.15
C LEU A 77 -1.53 5.61 0.51
N LEU A 78 -1.69 4.75 -0.49
CA LEU A 78 -2.03 3.34 -0.28
C LEU A 78 -0.75 2.49 -0.23
N TRP A 79 -0.54 1.78 0.87
CA TRP A 79 0.56 0.86 1.06
C TRP A 79 0.04 -0.54 1.40
N LEU A 80 0.59 -1.56 0.73
CA LEU A 80 0.43 -2.95 1.16
C LEU A 80 1.77 -3.49 1.65
N ALA A 81 1.81 -3.89 2.92
CA ALA A 81 2.93 -4.54 3.55
C ALA A 81 2.80 -6.06 3.45
N TYR A 82 3.89 -6.73 3.10
CA TYR A 82 3.94 -8.18 2.93
C TYR A 82 5.25 -8.74 3.49
N PRO A 83 5.25 -10.00 3.98
CA PRO A 83 6.47 -10.62 4.43
C PRO A 83 7.50 -10.75 3.31
N LYS A 84 8.75 -10.45 3.63
CA LYS A 84 9.87 -10.72 2.74
C LYS A 84 10.05 -12.23 2.61
N GLY A 85 10.49 -12.68 1.44
CA GLY A 85 10.90 -14.08 1.25
C GLY A 85 12.08 -14.51 2.14
N SER A 86 12.83 -13.55 2.71
CA SER A 86 13.89 -13.81 3.69
C SER A 86 13.40 -13.89 5.14
N SER A 87 12.12 -13.60 5.41
CA SER A 87 11.57 -13.70 6.77
C SER A 87 11.65 -15.15 7.25
N LYS A 88 12.08 -15.32 8.50
CA LYS A 88 12.04 -16.62 9.19
C LYS A 88 10.79 -16.79 10.04
N LYS A 89 10.05 -15.70 10.26
CA LYS A 89 8.87 -15.65 11.13
C LYS A 89 7.58 -15.80 10.34
N TYR A 90 7.54 -15.29 9.11
CA TYR A 90 6.34 -15.23 8.29
C TYR A 90 6.55 -15.88 6.92
N THR A 91 5.47 -16.46 6.40
CA THR A 91 5.36 -16.92 5.01
C THR A 91 4.40 -16.02 4.25
N CYS A 92 4.60 -15.92 2.93
CA CYS A 92 3.75 -15.16 2.03
C CYS A 92 3.49 -15.96 0.76
N ASP A 93 2.24 -15.93 0.28
CA ASP A 93 1.84 -16.63 -0.95
C ASP A 93 2.40 -15.97 -2.23
N PHE A 94 2.85 -14.73 -2.10
CA PHE A 94 3.30 -13.86 -3.18
C PHE A 94 4.57 -13.11 -2.78
N ASN A 95 5.06 -12.26 -3.69
CA ASN A 95 6.24 -11.44 -3.44
C ASN A 95 6.09 -10.04 -4.04
N ARG A 96 7.20 -9.29 -4.07
CA ARG A 96 7.25 -7.91 -4.56
C ARG A 96 6.75 -7.72 -6.00
N ASP A 97 6.78 -8.76 -6.82
CA ASP A 97 6.46 -8.72 -8.25
C ASP A 97 5.20 -9.55 -8.61
N THR A 98 4.58 -10.24 -7.64
CA THR A 98 3.41 -11.12 -7.88
C THR A 98 2.25 -10.82 -6.92
N GLY A 99 1.03 -11.26 -7.28
CA GLY A 99 -0.16 -11.18 -6.41
C GLY A 99 -0.92 -9.85 -6.43
N TRP A 100 -0.37 -8.81 -7.06
CA TRP A 100 -0.94 -7.44 -7.05
C TRP A 100 -1.97 -7.15 -8.15
N ALA A 101 -2.41 -8.16 -8.92
CA ALA A 101 -3.27 -7.97 -10.09
C ALA A 101 -4.60 -7.27 -9.76
N THR A 102 -5.18 -7.57 -8.59
CA THR A 102 -6.43 -6.95 -8.12
C THR A 102 -6.32 -5.44 -7.99
N LEU A 103 -5.18 -4.91 -7.54
CA LEU A 103 -4.93 -3.45 -7.50
C LEU A 103 -4.83 -2.85 -8.90
N GLY A 104 -4.22 -3.58 -9.85
CA GLY A 104 -4.19 -3.18 -11.26
C GLY A 104 -5.59 -3.05 -11.86
N GLN A 105 -6.46 -4.02 -11.58
CA GLN A 105 -7.88 -3.98 -12.01
C GLN A 105 -8.63 -2.80 -11.39
N LEU A 106 -8.25 -2.37 -10.19
CA LEU A 106 -8.79 -1.20 -9.49
C LEU A 106 -8.15 0.13 -9.90
N GLY A 107 -7.29 0.14 -10.94
CA GLY A 107 -6.69 1.36 -11.49
C GLY A 107 -5.47 1.87 -10.70
N PHE A 108 -4.77 0.99 -9.98
CA PHE A 108 -3.55 1.33 -9.26
C PHE A 108 -2.30 0.73 -9.91
N GLU A 109 -1.17 1.43 -9.74
CA GLU A 109 0.15 0.96 -10.12
C GLU A 109 1.12 1.01 -8.93
N PRO A 110 2.07 0.05 -8.85
CA PRO A 110 3.10 0.07 -7.83
C PRO A 110 4.16 1.10 -8.19
N VAL A 111 4.38 2.09 -7.31
CA VAL A 111 5.28 3.22 -7.58
C VAL A 111 6.52 3.25 -6.70
N ARG A 112 6.52 2.55 -5.56
CA ARG A 112 7.65 2.55 -4.62
C ARG A 112 7.60 1.34 -3.70
N MET A 113 8.76 0.76 -3.40
CA MET A 113 8.91 -0.27 -2.36
C MET A 113 9.82 0.25 -1.25
N VAL A 114 9.52 -0.09 0.00
CA VAL A 114 10.36 0.19 1.18
C VAL A 114 10.47 -1.04 2.07
N ALA A 115 11.61 -1.21 2.73
CA ALA A 115 11.72 -2.16 3.84
C ALA A 115 11.21 -1.50 5.12
N ILE A 116 10.26 -2.13 5.80
CA ILE A 116 9.79 -1.72 7.12
C ILE A 116 10.84 -2.13 8.15
N ASP A 117 11.10 -3.43 8.24
CA ASP A 117 12.06 -4.04 9.17
C ASP A 117 12.74 -5.24 8.49
N ASN A 118 13.17 -6.25 9.24
CA ASN A 118 13.80 -7.46 8.69
C ASN A 118 12.80 -8.43 8.03
N ASP A 119 11.55 -8.41 8.46
CA ASP A 119 10.53 -9.39 8.08
C ASP A 119 9.54 -8.82 7.06
N TRP A 120 9.31 -7.50 7.02
CA TRP A 120 8.29 -6.86 6.22
C TRP A 120 8.85 -5.84 5.21
N SER A 121 8.31 -5.89 4.00
CA SER A 121 8.42 -4.84 2.98
C SER A 121 7.04 -4.24 2.73
N ALA A 122 6.98 -2.98 2.29
CA ALA A 122 5.75 -2.36 1.84
C ALA A 122 5.87 -1.80 0.43
N LEU A 123 4.85 -2.03 -0.38
CA LEU A 123 4.71 -1.53 -1.74
C LEU A 123 3.63 -0.45 -1.76
N ARG A 124 3.99 0.72 -2.27
CA ARG A 124 3.07 1.84 -2.47
C ARG A 124 2.37 1.69 -3.80
N PHE A 125 1.06 1.81 -3.75
CA PHE A 125 0.18 1.86 -4.89
C PHE A 125 -0.35 3.27 -5.07
N ARG A 126 -0.44 3.69 -6.33
CA ARG A 126 -0.93 5.01 -6.70
C ARG A 126 -1.90 4.88 -7.87
N ARG A 127 -3.01 5.59 -7.79
CA ARG A 127 -4.00 5.68 -8.86
C ARG A 127 -3.35 6.22 -10.15
N VAL A 128 -3.63 5.57 -11.27
CA VAL A 128 -2.97 5.83 -12.57
C VAL A 128 -3.11 7.29 -13.00
N GLU A 129 -4.28 7.90 -12.77
CA GLU A 129 -4.54 9.29 -13.16
C GLU A 129 -3.63 10.30 -12.46
N TYR A 130 -3.09 9.97 -11.28
CA TYR A 130 -2.14 10.82 -10.56
C TYR A 130 -0.67 10.55 -10.94
N ILE A 131 -0.37 9.49 -11.69
CA ILE A 131 0.99 9.16 -12.12
C ILE A 131 1.36 9.98 -13.35
N LYS A 132 2.21 11.00 -13.20
CA LYS A 132 2.63 11.88 -14.31
C LYS A 132 3.39 11.15 -15.42
N LYS A 133 4.28 10.23 -15.06
CA LYS A 133 5.13 9.48 -16.00
C LYS A 133 5.26 8.05 -15.53
N MET A 134 4.90 7.10 -16.40
CA MET A 134 5.22 5.69 -16.23
C MET A 134 6.68 5.46 -16.66
N THR A 135 7.48 4.88 -15.77
CA THR A 135 8.89 4.54 -16.07
C THR A 135 9.09 3.04 -16.26
N ARG A 136 8.08 2.23 -15.94
CA ARG A 136 8.07 0.79 -16.21
C ARG A 136 7.65 0.55 -17.66
N ASP A 137 8.08 -0.56 -18.22
CA ASP A 137 7.59 -1.02 -19.52
C ASP A 137 6.15 -1.54 -19.41
N GLU A 138 5.54 -1.83 -20.56
CA GLU A 138 4.16 -2.28 -20.63
C GLU A 138 3.93 -3.61 -19.89
N LYS A 139 4.93 -4.50 -19.91
CA LYS A 139 4.88 -5.78 -19.17
C LYS A 139 4.89 -5.57 -17.66
N GLY A 140 5.51 -4.50 -17.19
CA GLY A 140 5.59 -4.12 -15.79
C GLY A 140 4.45 -3.23 -15.29
N ALA A 141 3.50 -2.83 -16.15
CA ALA A 141 2.29 -2.11 -15.76
C ALA A 141 1.17 -3.10 -15.40
N LEU A 142 0.56 -2.92 -14.24
CA LEU A 142 -0.48 -3.82 -13.72
C LEU A 142 -1.86 -3.56 -14.36
N SER A 143 -2.16 -2.31 -14.67
CA SER A 143 -3.48 -1.86 -15.11
C SER A 143 -3.52 -1.58 -16.62
N GLU A 144 -4.67 -1.74 -17.25
CA GLU A 144 -4.84 -1.39 -18.66
C GLU A 144 -4.62 0.10 -18.92
N GLN A 145 -5.03 0.97 -17.99
CA GLN A 145 -4.76 2.41 -18.07
C GLN A 145 -3.26 2.70 -17.97
N GLY A 146 -2.53 2.00 -17.09
CA GLY A 146 -1.08 2.10 -16.97
C GLY A 146 -0.37 1.66 -18.25
N LYS A 147 -0.81 0.56 -18.86
CA LYS A 147 -0.29 0.09 -20.16
C LYS A 147 -0.57 1.09 -21.28
N ALA A 148 -1.80 1.61 -21.37
CA ALA A 148 -2.16 2.64 -22.35
C ALA A 148 -1.29 3.90 -22.20
N LYS A 149 -0.99 4.31 -20.96
CA LYS A 149 -0.08 5.43 -20.67
C LYS A 149 1.36 5.15 -21.09
N VAL A 150 1.84 3.92 -20.94
CA VAL A 150 3.16 3.51 -21.46
C VAL A 150 3.20 3.59 -22.99
N ARG A 151 2.10 3.22 -23.67
CA ARG A 151 1.96 3.31 -25.13
C ARG A 151 1.74 4.74 -25.66
N GLY A 152 1.49 5.71 -24.77
CA GLY A 152 1.20 7.10 -25.14
C GLY A 152 -0.23 7.34 -25.64
N GLU A 153 -1.17 6.47 -25.26
CA GLU A 153 -2.58 6.54 -25.68
C GLU A 153 -3.42 7.44 -24.76
N VAL A 154 -2.88 7.83 -23.59
CA VAL A 154 -3.51 8.67 -22.55
C VAL A 154 -2.47 9.49 -21.79
#